data_AF-A0A3C0BBL8-F1
#
_entry.id   AF-A0A3C0BBL8-F1
#
_cell.length_a   1.000
_cell.length_b   1.000
_cell.length_c   1.000
_cell.angle_alpha   90.00
_cell.angle_beta   90.00
_cell.angle_gamma   90.00
#
_symmetry.space_group_name_H-M   'P 1'
#
loop_
_entity.id
_entity.type
_entity.pdbx_description
1 polymer ?
#
loop_
_entity_poly.entity_id
_entity_poly.type
_entity_poly.pdbx_seq_one_letter_code
_entity_poly.pdbx_strand_id
1 'polypeptide(L)' 'VTYQKGPEYFIEAAYKVLQRDNNVRFVMAGTGDLLEKMIRRVAQLRMSSKFHFTGFLKGDSVDRMFGMSDVYVMP' A
#
# COMPACT_ATOMS: atom_id res chain seq x y z
N VAL A 1 -3.08 15.85 -20.41
CA VAL A 1 -2.85 14.50 -19.82
C VAL A 1 -2.19 14.69 -18.47
N THR A 2 -2.96 14.79 -17.41
CA THR A 2 -2.46 14.69 -16.03
C THR A 2 -3.22 13.55 -15.37
N TYR A 3 -2.86 12.35 -15.81
CA TYR A 3 -2.92 11.13 -15.03
C TYR A 3 -1.88 11.31 -13.90
N GLN A 4 -2.18 12.15 -12.89
CA GLN A 4 -1.35 12.19 -11.69
C GLN A 4 -1.46 10.80 -11.07
N LYS A 5 -0.37 10.04 -11.18
CA LYS A 5 -0.26 8.59 -10.97
C LYS A 5 -0.77 8.25 -9.59
N GLY A 6 -2.05 7.90 -9.56
CA GLY A 6 -2.77 7.75 -8.32
C GLY A 6 -2.23 6.54 -7.55
N PRO A 7 -2.27 6.59 -6.22
CA PRO A 7 -2.02 5.43 -5.37
C PRO A 7 -2.87 4.19 -5.73
N GLU A 8 -3.95 4.37 -6.50
CA GLU A 8 -4.78 3.30 -7.03
C GLU A 8 -3.98 2.27 -7.84
N TYR A 9 -2.96 2.69 -8.58
CA TYR A 9 -2.09 1.76 -9.31
C TYR A 9 -1.37 0.77 -8.40
N PHE A 10 -0.98 1.21 -7.20
CA PHE A 10 -0.39 0.32 -6.20
C PHE A 10 -1.40 -0.73 -5.75
N ILE A 11 -2.66 -0.35 -5.52
CA ILE A 11 -3.71 -1.28 -5.13
C ILE A 11 -4.02 -2.28 -6.26
N GLU A 12 -4.09 -1.82 -7.51
CA GLU A 12 -4.30 -2.70 -8.67
C GLU A 12 -3.11 -3.65 -8.91
N ALA A 13 -1.87 -3.18 -8.68
CA ALA A 13 -0.69 -4.02 -8.71
C ALA A 13 -0.72 -5.08 -7.60
N ALA A 14 -1.06 -4.68 -6.36
CA ALA A 14 -1.21 -5.59 -5.23
C ALA A 14 -2.29 -6.65 -5.49
N TYR A 15 -3.40 -6.26 -6.11
CA TYR A 15 -4.44 -7.21 -6.52
C TYR A 15 -3.89 -8.28 -7.46
N LYS A 16 -3.12 -7.88 -8.48
CA LYS A 16 -2.47 -8.82 -9.42
C LYS A 16 -1.44 -9.72 -8.73
N VAL A 17 -0.67 -9.18 -7.78
CA VAL A 17 0.29 -9.97 -6.99
C VAL A 17 -0.45 -11.03 -6.17
N LEU A 18 -1.55 -10.66 -5.50
CA LEU A 18 -2.34 -11.61 -4.70
C LEU A 18 -3.04 -12.69 -5.54
N GLN A 19 -3.28 -12.46 -6.83
CA GLN A 19 -3.72 -13.52 -7.75
C GLN A 19 -2.62 -14.56 -8.04
N ARG A 20 -1.35 -14.25 -7.77
CA ARG A 20 -0.19 -15.12 -8.02
C ARG A 20 0.40 -15.70 -6.75
N ASP A 21 0.50 -14.91 -5.69
CA ASP A 21 1.02 -15.30 -4.39
C ASP A 21 0.21 -14.66 -3.25
N ASN A 22 -0.47 -15.51 -2.49
CA ASN A 22 -1.31 -15.08 -1.37
C ASN A 22 -0.52 -14.91 -0.05
N ASN A 23 0.78 -15.23 -0.02
CA ASN A 23 1.64 -15.05 1.15
C ASN A 23 2.22 -13.63 1.26
N VAL A 24 1.90 -12.75 0.31
CA VAL A 24 2.37 -11.36 0.30
C VAL A 24 1.51 -10.49 1.21
N ARG A 25 2.16 -9.54 1.91
CA ARG A 25 1.53 -8.47 2.68
C ARG A 25 2.02 -7.12 2.18
N PHE A 26 1.14 -6.13 2.20
CA PHE A 26 1.43 -4.79 1.73
C PHE A 26 1.40 -3.83 2.90
N VAL A 27 2.39 -2.95 2.97
CA VAL A 27 2.39 -1.84 3.92
C VAL A 27 2.34 -0.54 3.15
N MET A 28 1.51 0.36 3.64
CA MET A 28 1.35 1.69 3.08
C MET A 28 1.60 2.74 4.16
N ALA A 29 2.71 3.44 3.99
CA ALA A 29 3.11 4.56 4.82
C ALA A 29 2.80 5.88 4.10
N GLY A 30 2.21 6.82 4.83
CA GLY A 30 1.84 8.13 4.32
C GLY A 30 0.56 8.66 4.94
N THR A 31 0.42 9.98 4.93
CA THR A 31 -0.82 10.69 5.26
C THR A 31 -1.27 11.51 4.07
N GLY A 32 -2.58 11.65 3.94
CA GLY A 32 -3.20 12.52 2.95
C GLY A 32 -4.59 12.02 2.56
N ASP A 33 -5.30 12.87 1.82
CA ASP A 33 -6.72 12.68 1.46
C ASP A 33 -6.97 11.40 0.65
N LEU A 34 -5.93 10.88 0.00
CA LEU A 34 -6.00 9.66 -0.81
C LEU A 34 -5.97 8.37 0.03
N LEU A 35 -5.55 8.43 1.31
CA LEU A 35 -5.49 7.25 2.18
C LEU A 35 -6.85 6.61 2.38
N GLU A 36 -7.89 7.42 2.63
CA GLU A 36 -9.25 6.90 2.74
C GLU A 36 -9.72 6.25 1.44
N LYS A 37 -9.41 6.85 0.29
CA LYS A 37 -9.76 6.32 -1.03
C LYS A 37 -9.13 4.94 -1.25
N MET A 38 -7.88 4.77 -0.83
CA MET A 38 -7.16 3.50 -0.91
C MET A 38 -7.73 2.44 0.03
N ILE A 39 -8.03 2.80 1.28
CA ILE A 39 -8.66 1.90 2.25
C ILE A 39 -9.99 1.39 1.69
N ARG A 40 -10.82 2.30 1.14
CA ARG A 40 -12.10 1.92 0.50
C ARG A 40 -11.88 1.00 -0.70
N ARG A 41 -10.88 1.27 -1.55
CA ARG A 41 -10.57 0.43 -2.71
C ARG A 41 -10.11 -0.98 -2.31
N VAL A 42 -9.24 -1.08 -1.31
CA VAL A 42 -8.77 -2.37 -0.76
C VAL A 42 -9.94 -3.18 -0.18
N ALA A 43 -10.87 -2.51 0.52
CA ALA A 43 -12.07 -3.14 1.05
C ALA A 43 -13.00 -3.66 -0.06
N GLN A 44 -13.22 -2.88 -1.12
CA GLN A 44 -14.00 -3.30 -2.30
C GLN A 44 -13.42 -4.57 -2.96
N LEU A 45 -12.10 -4.66 -3.01
CA LEU A 45 -11.37 -5.81 -3.57
C LEU A 45 -11.17 -6.95 -2.57
N ARG A 46 -11.71 -6.83 -1.34
CA ARG A 46 -11.58 -7.81 -0.24
C ARG A 46 -10.14 -8.17 0.13
N MET A 47 -9.24 -7.20 0.01
CA MET A 47 -7.81 -7.37 0.31
C MET A 47 -7.40 -6.80 1.68
N SER A 48 -8.35 -6.31 2.49
CA SER A 48 -8.05 -5.59 3.74
C SER A 48 -7.16 -6.37 4.72
N SER A 49 -7.30 -7.70 4.78
CA SER A 49 -6.48 -8.54 5.66
C SER A 49 -5.01 -8.67 5.22
N LYS A 50 -4.68 -8.22 4.00
CA LYS A 50 -3.33 -8.23 3.42
C LYS A 50 -2.64 -6.88 3.47
N PHE A 51 -3.34 -5.83 3.92
CA PHE A 51 -2.82 -4.47 3.96
C PHE A 51 -2.65 -3.97 5.38
N HIS A 52 -1.53 -3.29 5.62
CA HIS A 52 -1.28 -2.53 6.84
C HIS A 52 -1.10 -1.06 6.48
N PHE A 53 -2.04 -0.22 6.92
CA PHE A 53 -1.99 1.23 6.73
C PHE A 53 -1.42 1.84 8.00
N THR A 54 -0.19 2.33 7.95
CA THR A 54 0.50 2.85 9.14
C THR A 54 0.21 4.32 9.41
N GLY A 55 -0.36 5.03 8.44
CA GLY A 55 -0.41 6.50 8.48
C GLY A 55 1.00 7.09 8.30
N PHE A 56 1.23 8.28 8.88
CA PHE A 56 2.50 8.99 8.74
C PHE A 56 3.59 8.32 9.58
N LEU A 57 4.63 7.82 8.93
CA LEU A 57 5.83 7.34 9.62
C LEU A 57 6.84 8.48 9.77
N LYS A 58 7.46 8.62 10.96
CA LYS A 58 8.58 9.55 11.24
C LYS A 58 9.76 8.80 11.85
N GLY A 59 10.97 9.24 11.53
CA GLY A 59 12.21 8.80 12.16
C GLY A 59 12.38 7.27 12.12
N ASP A 60 12.75 6.70 13.26
CA ASP A 60 13.05 5.26 13.44
C ASP A 60 11.95 4.31 12.95
N SER A 61 10.69 4.75 12.92
CA SER A 61 9.57 3.92 12.42
C SER A 61 9.64 3.70 10.91
N VAL A 62 10.24 4.64 10.16
CA VAL A 62 10.49 4.52 8.73
C VAL A 62 11.56 3.46 8.51
N ASP A 63 12.70 3.59 9.18
CA ASP A 63 13.84 2.68 9.04
C ASP A 63 13.49 1.26 9.47
N ARG A 64 12.72 1.12 10.56
CA ARG A 64 12.20 -0.18 11.00
C ARG A 64 11.29 -0.80 9.96
N MET A 65 10.39 -0.02 9.34
CA MET A 65 9.48 -0.54 8.33
C MET A 65 10.22 -0.95 7.06
N PHE A 66 11.22 -0.16 6.64
CA PHE A 66 12.11 -0.52 5.54
C PHE A 66 12.89 -1.80 5.85
N GLY A 67 13.47 -1.93 7.05
CA GLY A 67 14.21 -3.12 7.45
C GLY A 67 13.38 -4.39 7.58
N MET A 68 12.06 -4.25 7.78
CA MET A 68 11.11 -5.38 7.78
C MET A 68 10.53 -5.70 6.40
N SER A 69 10.82 -4.89 5.37
CA SER A 69 10.26 -5.03 4.03
C SER A 69 11.27 -5.66 3.08
N ASP A 70 10.87 -6.72 2.38
CA ASP A 70 11.72 -7.36 1.37
C ASP A 70 11.83 -6.53 0.07
N VAL A 71 10.80 -5.71 -0.21
CA VAL A 71 10.68 -4.92 -1.44
C VAL A 71 10.07 -3.56 -1.13
N TYR A 72 10.62 -2.51 -1.76
CA TYR A 72 10.06 -1.16 -1.73
C TYR A 72 9.62 -0.72 -3.14
N VAL A 73 8.49 -0.03 -3.23
CA VAL A 73 7.95 0.52 -4.48
C VAL A 73 7.59 1.98 -4.26
N MET A 74 8.14 2.86 -5.11
CA MET A 74 7.76 4.27 -5.18
C MET A 74 7.02 4.53 -6.51
N PRO A 75 5.67 4.60 -6.51
CA PRO A 75 4.87 4.85 -7.71
C PRO A 75 4.86 6.31 -8.19
#